data_AF-A0A1G8MYB5-F1
#
_entry.id   AF-A0A1G8MYB5-F1
#
_cell.length_a   1.000
_cell.length_b   1.000
_cell.length_c   1.000
_cell.angle_alpha   90.00
_cell.angle_beta   90.00
_cell.angle_gamma   90.00
#
_symmetry.space_group_name_H-M   'P 1'
#
loop_
_entity.id
_entity.type
_entity.pdbx_description
1 polymer ?
#
loop_
_entity_poly.entity_id
_entity_poly.type
_entity_poly.pdbx_seq_one_letter_code
_entity_poly.pdbx_strand_id
1 'polypeptide(L)'
;MKNTYLTSHFPLFSILLFSISLSIYMENIIIEWLSDIGLYTGMLEFFSETGIKLTLLFLLTLFYFMVFAALKLIADTMMELSLLFFSKDEEGNELRKIRGGTWIYLIASCCSLLFITFPAGIGASFLLATVIYFIYFVYNVSESMSGTGLFGMIFFHISFWCVFVLAVIYAAIRLYNSIINSLLI
;
A
#
# COMPACT_ATOMS: atom_id res chain seq x y z
N MET A 1 -11.54 5.97 26.83
CA MET A 1 -12.19 4.72 26.40
C MET A 1 -11.93 4.52 24.91
N LYS A 2 -10.88 3.75 24.55
CA LYS A 2 -10.58 3.44 23.14
C LYS A 2 -11.56 2.35 22.71
N ASN A 3 -12.50 2.67 21.82
CA ASN A 3 -13.39 1.65 21.25
C ASN A 3 -12.56 0.75 20.31
N THR A 4 -12.23 -0.45 20.79
CA THR A 4 -11.40 -1.43 20.07
C THR A 4 -11.92 -1.71 18.66
N TYR A 5 -13.24 -1.65 18.46
CA TYR A 5 -13.89 -1.85 17.16
C TYR A 5 -13.58 -0.74 16.16
N LEU A 6 -13.50 0.53 16.59
CA LEU A 6 -13.13 1.62 15.67
C LEU A 6 -11.67 1.51 15.25
N THR A 7 -10.78 1.22 16.20
CA THR A 7 -9.34 1.10 15.92
C THR A 7 -8.99 -0.11 15.04
N SER A 8 -9.77 -1.20 15.07
CA SER A 8 -9.54 -2.35 14.19
C SER A 8 -9.82 -2.07 12.72
N HIS A 9 -10.62 -1.05 12.41
CA HIS A 9 -10.95 -0.67 11.03
C HIS A 9 -10.04 0.40 10.44
N PHE A 10 -9.09 0.92 11.22
CA PHE A 10 -8.11 1.91 10.74
C PHE A 10 -7.27 1.45 9.53
N PRO A 11 -6.88 0.17 9.37
CA PRO A 11 -6.16 -0.23 8.17
C PRO A 11 -7.02 -0.06 6.92
N LEU A 12 -8.32 -0.36 7.01
CA LEU A 12 -9.26 -0.24 5.90
C LEU A 12 -9.43 1.23 5.47
N PHE A 13 -9.58 2.15 6.43
CA PHE A 13 -9.64 3.58 6.12
C PHE A 13 -8.33 4.08 5.51
N SER A 14 -7.19 3.63 6.03
CA SER A 14 -5.87 4.02 5.49
C SER A 14 -5.72 3.56 4.04
N ILE A 15 -6.06 2.30 3.76
CA ILE A 15 -6.06 1.73 2.41
C ILE A 15 -6.97 2.55 1.49
N LEU A 16 -8.18 2.86 1.92
CA LEU A 16 -9.14 3.63 1.13
C LEU A 16 -8.60 5.02 0.79
N LEU A 17 -8.05 5.74 1.76
CA LEU A 17 -7.53 7.11 1.57
C LEU A 17 -6.30 7.16 0.65
N PHE A 18 -5.36 6.23 0.81
CA PHE A 18 -4.24 6.08 -0.13
C PHE A 18 -4.74 5.74 -1.54
N SER A 19 -5.73 4.85 -1.65
CA SER A 19 -6.31 4.45 -2.94
C SER A 19 -6.97 5.62 -3.64
N ILE A 20 -7.77 6.42 -2.92
CA ILE A 20 -8.40 7.63 -3.46
C ILE A 20 -7.33 8.64 -3.91
N SER A 21 -6.29 8.87 -3.09
CA SER A 21 -5.22 9.82 -3.43
C SER A 21 -4.54 9.46 -4.76
N LEU A 22 -4.16 8.19 -4.95
CA LEU A 22 -3.57 7.70 -6.20
C LEU A 22 -4.57 7.69 -7.36
N SER A 23 -5.83 7.37 -7.08
CA SER A 23 -6.87 7.30 -8.11
C SER A 23 -7.14 8.66 -8.71
N ILE A 24 -7.25 9.72 -7.90
CA ILE A 24 -7.45 11.08 -8.41
C ILE A 24 -6.25 11.51 -9.28
N TYR A 25 -5.02 11.20 -8.84
CA TYR A 25 -3.83 11.49 -9.65
C TYR A 25 -3.86 10.80 -11.02
N MET A 26 -4.14 9.48 -11.03
CA MET A 26 -4.17 8.70 -12.26
C MET A 26 -5.36 9.01 -13.16
N GLU A 27 -6.51 9.35 -12.56
CA GLU A 27 -7.70 9.79 -13.29
C GLU A 27 -7.36 11.00 -14.15
N ASN A 28 -6.67 12.00 -13.58
CA ASN A 28 -6.25 13.19 -14.32
C ASN A 28 -5.33 12.85 -15.49
N ILE A 29 -4.35 11.97 -15.30
CA ILE A 29 -3.45 11.51 -16.39
C ILE A 29 -4.23 10.81 -17.49
N ILE A 30 -5.13 9.91 -17.13
CA ILE A 30 -5.89 9.13 -18.12
C ILE A 30 -6.83 10.04 -18.90
N ILE A 31 -7.46 11.01 -18.25
CA ILE A 31 -8.33 11.99 -18.94
C ILE A 31 -7.52 12.88 -19.88
N GLU A 32 -6.35 13.37 -19.45
CA GLU A 32 -5.44 14.15 -20.30
C GLU A 32 -5.04 13.33 -21.53
N TRP A 33 -4.59 12.10 -21.33
CA TRP A 33 -4.24 11.18 -22.42
C TRP A 33 -5.41 10.88 -23.36
N LEU A 34 -6.61 10.63 -22.82
CA LEU A 34 -7.84 10.43 -23.61
C LEU A 34 -8.20 11.67 -24.43
N SER A 35 -7.93 12.87 -23.89
CA SER A 35 -8.17 14.13 -24.59
C SER A 35 -7.17 14.34 -25.72
N ASP A 36 -5.88 14.02 -25.49
CA ASP A 36 -4.82 14.17 -26.49
C ASP A 36 -5.06 13.31 -27.73
N ILE A 37 -5.63 12.12 -27.56
CA ILE A 37 -5.98 11.21 -28.66
C ILE A 37 -7.40 11.45 -29.22
N GLY A 38 -8.12 12.46 -28.72
CA GLY A 38 -9.46 12.85 -29.17
C GLY A 38 -10.60 11.91 -28.72
N LEU A 39 -10.31 10.84 -27.98
CA LEU A 39 -11.33 9.91 -27.48
C LEU A 39 -12.23 10.54 -26.42
N TYR A 40 -11.68 11.41 -25.56
CA TYR A 40 -12.47 12.07 -24.51
C TYR A 40 -13.64 12.86 -25.09
N THR A 41 -13.41 13.61 -26.17
CA THR A 41 -14.46 14.37 -26.88
C THR A 41 -15.55 13.44 -27.42
N GLY A 42 -15.17 12.30 -28.02
CA GLY A 42 -16.14 11.31 -28.49
C GLY A 42 -16.94 10.67 -27.35
N MET A 43 -16.34 10.48 -26.17
CA MET A 43 -17.05 9.97 -25.00
C MET A 43 -18.09 10.96 -24.47
N LEU A 44 -17.80 12.27 -24.57
CA LEU A 44 -18.73 13.33 -24.13
C LEU A 44 -20.02 13.42 -24.98
N GLU A 45 -20.04 12.82 -26.17
CA GLU A 45 -21.28 12.70 -26.97
C GLU A 45 -22.31 11.77 -26.32
N PHE A 46 -21.86 10.81 -25.51
CA PHE A 46 -22.70 9.78 -24.90
C PHE A 46 -22.78 9.88 -23.37
N PHE A 47 -21.77 10.44 -22.72
CA PHE A 47 -21.65 10.52 -21.27
C PHE A 47 -21.40 11.94 -20.79
N SER A 48 -21.81 12.26 -19.56
CA SER A 48 -21.44 13.53 -18.92
C SER A 48 -19.99 13.49 -18.45
N GLU A 49 -19.32 14.65 -18.44
CA GLU A 49 -17.97 14.80 -17.89
C GLU A 49 -17.86 14.23 -16.47
N THR A 50 -18.80 14.58 -15.59
CA THR A 50 -18.85 14.06 -14.21
C THR A 50 -19.05 12.54 -14.18
N GLY A 51 -19.85 12.00 -15.10
CA GLY A 51 -20.07 10.56 -15.21
C GLY A 51 -18.78 9.82 -15.55
N ILE A 52 -18.04 10.29 -16.56
CA ILE A 52 -16.76 9.70 -16.97
C ILE A 52 -15.75 9.75 -15.82
N LYS A 53 -15.60 10.92 -15.19
CA LYS A 53 -14.70 11.16 -14.05
C LYS A 53 -15.00 10.22 -12.88
N LEU A 54 -16.26 10.17 -12.43
CA LEU A 54 -16.66 9.29 -11.33
C LEU A 54 -16.49 7.81 -11.63
N THR A 55 -16.83 7.36 -12.84
CA THR A 55 -16.63 5.96 -13.24
C THR A 55 -15.15 5.58 -13.23
N LEU A 56 -14.30 6.44 -13.78
CA LEU A 56 -12.85 6.22 -13.81
C LEU A 56 -12.26 6.23 -12.39
N LEU A 57 -12.63 7.22 -11.57
CA LEU A 57 -12.23 7.30 -10.17
C LEU A 57 -12.61 6.04 -9.39
N PHE A 58 -13.83 5.54 -9.58
CA PHE A 58 -14.30 4.33 -8.91
C PHE A 58 -13.49 3.10 -9.32
N LEU A 59 -13.25 2.89 -10.62
CA LEU A 59 -12.45 1.77 -11.13
C LEU A 59 -11.01 1.83 -10.62
N LEU A 60 -10.39 3.01 -10.66
CA LEU A 60 -9.03 3.21 -10.14
C LEU A 60 -8.97 3.01 -8.63
N THR A 61 -9.96 3.49 -7.88
CA THR A 61 -10.01 3.31 -6.42
C THR A 61 -10.11 1.84 -6.09
N LEU A 62 -10.94 1.08 -6.80
CA LEU A 62 -11.04 -0.36 -6.63
C LEU A 62 -9.71 -1.06 -6.95
N PHE A 63 -9.05 -0.69 -8.05
CA PHE A 63 -7.76 -1.23 -8.44
C PHE A 63 -6.69 -1.01 -7.36
N TYR A 64 -6.50 0.24 -6.92
CA TYR A 64 -5.52 0.57 -5.89
C TYR A 64 -5.87 -0.03 -4.52
N PHE A 65 -7.17 -0.10 -4.19
CA PHE A 65 -7.63 -0.77 -2.98
C PHE A 65 -7.18 -2.23 -2.95
N MET A 66 -7.33 -2.96 -4.06
CA MET A 66 -6.88 -4.35 -4.16
C MET A 66 -5.37 -4.47 -4.00
N VAL A 67 -4.58 -3.58 -4.61
CA VAL A 67 -3.12 -3.57 -4.48
C VAL A 67 -2.70 -3.36 -3.02
N PHE A 68 -3.23 -2.34 -2.34
CA PHE A 68 -2.90 -2.08 -0.95
C PHE A 68 -3.43 -3.16 0.01
N ALA A 69 -4.61 -3.72 -0.25
CA ALA A 69 -5.15 -4.82 0.53
C ALA A 69 -4.27 -6.07 0.42
N ALA A 70 -3.76 -6.39 -0.79
CA ALA A 70 -2.84 -7.49 -1.00
C ALA A 70 -1.50 -7.25 -0.27
N LEU A 71 -0.93 -6.04 -0.37
CA LEU A 71 0.29 -5.67 0.37
C LEU A 71 0.10 -5.80 1.88
N LYS A 72 -1.03 -5.35 2.41
CA LYS A 72 -1.39 -5.46 3.82
C LYS A 72 -1.49 -6.92 4.26
N LEU A 73 -2.13 -7.78 3.46
CA LEU A 73 -2.23 -9.22 3.76
C LEU A 73 -0.84 -9.87 3.84
N ILE A 74 0.02 -9.61 2.86
CA ILE A 74 1.39 -10.12 2.84
C ILE A 74 2.18 -9.61 4.06
N ALA A 75 2.04 -8.32 4.40
CA ALA A 75 2.71 -7.72 5.55
C ALA A 75 2.26 -8.34 6.88
N ASP A 76 0.97 -8.58 7.06
CA ASP A 76 0.44 -9.24 8.26
C ASP A 76 0.97 -10.68 8.37
N THR A 77 0.95 -11.44 7.27
CA THR A 77 1.49 -12.81 7.25
C THR A 77 2.99 -12.83 7.57
N MET A 78 3.76 -11.89 7.03
CA MET A 78 5.19 -11.77 7.34
C MET A 78 5.44 -11.40 8.80
N MET A 79 4.64 -10.50 9.35
CA MET A 79 4.71 -10.12 10.76
C MET A 79 4.40 -11.31 11.66
N GLU A 80 3.30 -12.03 11.41
CA GLU A 80 2.90 -13.22 12.15
C GLU A 80 3.96 -14.33 12.08
N LEU A 81 4.50 -14.62 10.89
CA LEU A 81 5.58 -15.60 10.73
C LEU A 81 6.87 -15.17 11.44
N SER A 82 7.22 -13.88 11.41
CA SER A 82 8.39 -13.39 12.12
C SER A 82 8.24 -13.52 13.64
N LEU A 83 7.04 -13.31 14.17
CA LEU A 83 6.77 -13.54 15.59
C LEU A 83 6.81 -15.02 15.92
N LEU A 84 6.22 -15.89 15.08
CA LEU A 84 6.25 -17.33 15.26
C LEU A 84 7.67 -17.91 15.34
N PHE A 85 8.58 -17.43 14.47
CA PHE A 85 9.94 -17.97 14.42
C PHE A 85 10.87 -17.44 15.49
N PHE A 86 10.67 -16.19 15.95
CA PHE A 86 11.66 -15.50 16.78
C PHE A 86 11.15 -15.13 18.17
N SER A 87 9.84 -15.05 18.39
CA SER A 87 9.26 -14.62 19.67
C SER A 87 9.21 -15.76 20.68
N LYS A 88 9.33 -15.43 21.96
CA LYS A 88 9.06 -16.35 23.07
C LYS A 88 7.63 -16.26 23.58
N ASP A 89 6.82 -15.37 23.00
CA ASP A 89 5.42 -15.16 23.37
C ASP A 89 4.54 -16.26 22.76
N GLU A 90 4.11 -17.21 23.59
CA GLU A 90 3.18 -18.27 23.21
C GLU A 90 1.69 -17.82 23.28
N GLU A 91 1.39 -16.73 23.99
CA GLU A 91 0.00 -16.27 24.22
C GLU A 91 -0.49 -15.21 23.21
N GLY A 92 0.40 -14.67 22.37
CA GLY A 92 0.05 -13.70 21.31
C GLY A 92 -0.27 -12.29 21.84
N ASN A 93 0.17 -11.96 23.05
CA ASN A 93 0.02 -10.65 23.66
C ASN A 93 0.74 -9.55 22.86
N GLU A 94 1.86 -9.89 22.21
CA GLU A 94 2.63 -8.97 21.37
C GLU A 94 1.86 -8.56 20.11
N LEU A 95 1.13 -9.50 19.49
CA LEU A 95 0.29 -9.21 18.32
C LEU A 95 -0.75 -8.12 18.62
N ARG A 96 -1.28 -8.12 19.85
CA ARG A 96 -2.29 -7.16 20.30
C ARG A 96 -1.71 -5.76 20.55
N LYS A 97 -0.46 -5.66 21.02
CA LYS A 97 0.27 -4.39 21.18
C LYS A 97 0.62 -3.78 19.83
N ILE A 98 1.04 -4.60 18.86
CA ILE A 98 1.45 -4.15 17.54
C ILE A 98 0.28 -3.57 16.74
N ARG A 99 -0.92 -4.18 16.82
CA ARG A 99 -2.16 -3.65 16.22
C ARG A 99 -2.47 -2.21 16.64
N GLY A 100 -1.90 -1.78 17.76
CA GLY A 100 -1.81 -0.38 18.17
C GLY A 100 -1.29 0.50 17.04
N GLY A 101 -0.17 0.22 16.40
CA GLY A 101 0.53 1.14 15.47
C GLY A 101 -0.23 1.56 14.20
N THR A 102 -1.42 1.02 13.96
CA THR A 102 -2.23 1.29 12.77
C THR A 102 -2.55 2.78 12.54
N TRP A 103 -2.60 3.61 13.60
CA TRP A 103 -2.83 5.05 13.44
C TRP A 103 -1.71 5.76 12.66
N ILE A 104 -0.50 5.19 12.59
CA ILE A 104 0.60 5.71 11.78
C ILE A 104 0.19 5.76 10.30
N TYR A 105 -0.36 4.67 9.78
CA TYR A 105 -0.86 4.61 8.40
C TYR A 105 -2.07 5.51 8.18
N LEU A 106 -2.94 5.65 9.18
CA LEU A 106 -4.12 6.51 9.05
C LEU A 106 -3.73 7.98 8.89
N ILE A 107 -2.82 8.48 9.73
CA ILE A 107 -2.32 9.86 9.64
C ILE A 107 -1.63 10.07 8.29
N ALA A 108 -0.75 9.15 7.88
CA ALA A 108 -0.06 9.25 6.61
C ALA A 108 -1.01 9.25 5.41
N SER A 109 -2.07 8.43 5.45
CA SER A 109 -3.09 8.39 4.39
C SER A 109 -3.97 9.64 4.33
N CYS A 110 -4.13 10.35 5.46
CA CYS A 110 -4.77 11.66 5.46
C CYS A 110 -3.83 12.70 4.84
N CYS A 111 -2.54 12.67 5.20
CA CYS A 111 -1.52 13.54 4.60
C CYS A 111 -1.36 13.28 3.09
N SER A 112 -1.56 12.04 2.60
CA SER A 112 -1.42 11.73 1.18
C SER A 112 -2.39 12.50 0.29
N LEU A 113 -3.56 12.89 0.81
CA LEU A 113 -4.54 13.71 0.08
C LEU A 113 -4.00 15.11 -0.24
N LEU A 114 -3.02 15.62 0.51
CA LEU A 114 -2.37 16.90 0.21
C LEU A 114 -1.42 16.81 -0.99
N PHE A 115 -1.10 15.59 -1.44
CA PHE A 115 -0.15 15.31 -2.51
C PHE A 115 -0.82 14.76 -3.78
N ILE A 116 -2.12 14.98 -3.98
CA ILE A 116 -2.87 14.47 -5.16
C ILE A 116 -2.26 14.94 -6.49
N THR A 117 -1.62 16.10 -6.53
CA THR A 117 -0.92 16.62 -7.72
C THR A 117 0.53 16.16 -7.83
N PHE A 118 1.07 15.48 -6.81
CA PHE A 118 2.47 15.07 -6.72
C PHE A 118 2.59 13.61 -6.26
N PRO A 119 2.64 12.64 -7.21
CA PRO A 119 2.53 11.21 -6.89
C PRO A 119 3.71 10.71 -6.06
N ALA A 120 4.89 11.33 -6.23
CA ALA A 120 6.05 11.04 -5.41
C ALA A 120 5.81 11.41 -3.93
N GLY A 121 4.99 12.43 -3.64
CA GLY A 121 4.57 12.77 -2.28
C GLY A 121 3.66 11.70 -1.67
N ILE A 122 2.72 11.16 -2.45
CA ILE A 122 1.88 10.03 -2.02
C ILE A 122 2.76 8.82 -1.72
N GLY A 123 3.64 8.44 -2.65
CA GLY A 123 4.58 7.33 -2.46
C GLY A 123 5.51 7.53 -1.25
N ALA A 124 6.06 8.73 -1.07
CA ALA A 124 6.91 9.07 0.07
C ALA A 124 6.14 8.98 1.39
N SER A 125 4.88 9.46 1.45
CA SER A 125 4.06 9.38 2.66
C SER A 125 3.78 7.93 3.07
N PHE A 126 3.52 7.05 2.09
CA PHE A 126 3.36 5.62 2.33
C PHE A 126 4.66 4.98 2.84
N LEU A 127 5.79 5.22 2.16
CA LEU A 127 7.09 4.67 2.54
C LEU A 127 7.54 5.15 3.92
N LEU A 128 7.38 6.43 4.23
CA LEU A 128 7.68 6.99 5.55
C LEU A 128 6.82 6.33 6.63
N ALA A 129 5.52 6.14 6.38
CA ALA A 129 4.63 5.44 7.30
C ALA A 129 5.09 4.00 7.53
N THR A 130 5.52 3.30 6.47
CA THR A 130 6.07 1.93 6.57
C THR A 130 7.33 1.87 7.41
N VAL A 131 8.27 2.79 7.21
CA VAL A 131 9.51 2.85 8.01
C VAL A 131 9.19 3.16 9.47
N ILE A 132 8.33 4.17 9.74
CA ILE A 132 7.94 4.53 11.11
C ILE A 132 7.21 3.36 11.78
N TYR A 133 6.30 2.69 11.07
CA TYR A 133 5.59 1.52 11.58
C TYR A 133 6.55 0.35 11.86
N PHE A 134 7.53 0.11 10.98
CA PHE A 134 8.53 -0.93 11.20
C PHE A 134 9.37 -0.65 12.45
N ILE A 135 9.82 0.59 12.65
CA ILE A 135 10.52 1.00 13.87
C ILE A 135 9.64 0.81 15.11
N TYR A 136 8.36 1.22 15.04
CA TYR A 136 7.39 1.00 16.11
C TYR A 136 7.24 -0.50 16.42
N PHE A 137 7.11 -1.34 15.40
CA PHE A 137 7.01 -2.80 15.54
C PHE A 137 8.23 -3.39 16.24
N VAL A 138 9.45 -3.08 15.76
CA VAL A 138 10.71 -3.56 16.34
C VAL A 138 10.83 -3.12 17.81
N TYR A 139 10.49 -1.87 18.12
CA TYR A 139 10.55 -1.35 19.49
C TYR A 139 9.61 -2.12 20.43
N ASN A 140 8.36 -2.33 20.02
CA ASN A 140 7.35 -2.98 20.88
C ASN A 140 7.65 -4.45 21.15
N VAL A 141 8.26 -5.16 20.20
CA VAL A 141 8.55 -6.59 20.33
C VAL A 141 9.94 -6.84 20.95
N SER A 142 10.79 -5.81 21.06
CA SER A 142 12.14 -5.96 21.58
C SER A 142 12.22 -6.53 23.00
N GLU A 143 11.24 -6.23 23.86
CA GLU A 143 11.20 -6.71 25.25
C GLU A 143 10.92 -8.22 25.37
N SER A 144 10.21 -8.80 24.40
CA SER A 144 9.82 -10.22 24.39
C SER A 144 10.81 -11.12 23.65
N MET A 145 11.92 -10.56 23.17
CA MET A 145 12.89 -11.23 22.32
C MET A 145 14.30 -11.26 22.91
N SER A 146 15.06 -12.32 22.61
CA SER A 146 16.51 -12.27 22.77
C SER A 146 17.13 -11.36 21.71
N GLY A 147 18.32 -10.81 21.97
CA GLY A 147 19.04 -10.00 20.97
C GLY A 147 19.27 -10.73 19.64
N THR A 148 19.48 -12.06 19.68
CA THR A 148 19.58 -12.91 18.49
C THR A 148 18.25 -13.06 17.74
N GLY A 149 17.13 -13.20 18.46
CA GLY A 149 15.79 -13.27 17.87
C GLY A 149 15.38 -11.95 17.21
N LEU A 150 15.68 -10.82 17.85
CA LEU A 150 15.43 -9.49 17.29
C LEU A 150 16.23 -9.25 16.01
N PHE A 151 17.52 -9.60 16.01
CA PHE A 151 18.35 -9.52 14.81
C PHE A 151 17.80 -10.40 13.67
N GLY A 152 17.44 -11.65 14.00
CA GLY A 152 16.84 -12.59 13.05
C GLY A 152 15.54 -12.06 12.44
N MET A 153 14.65 -11.49 13.25
CA MET A 153 13.41 -10.87 12.80
C MET A 153 13.67 -9.71 11.83
N ILE A 154 14.55 -8.77 12.20
CA ILE A 154 14.86 -7.61 11.36
C ILE A 154 15.44 -8.08 10.02
N PHE A 155 16.38 -9.02 10.06
CA PHE A 155 16.99 -9.59 8.86
C PHE A 155 15.95 -10.30 7.98
N PHE A 156 15.01 -11.04 8.58
CA PHE A 156 13.94 -11.72 7.88
C PHE A 156 13.03 -10.74 7.12
N HIS A 157 12.57 -9.67 7.77
CA HIS A 157 11.74 -8.65 7.13
C HIS A 157 12.47 -7.95 5.98
N ILE A 158 13.71 -7.48 6.20
CA ILE A 158 14.47 -6.79 5.17
C ILE A 158 14.71 -7.71 3.97
N SER A 159 15.16 -8.95 4.21
CA SER A 159 15.45 -9.91 3.15
C SER A 159 14.21 -10.25 2.35
N PHE A 160 13.08 -10.50 3.01
CA PHE A 160 11.81 -10.78 2.35
C PHE A 160 11.39 -9.63 1.45
N TRP A 161 11.34 -8.40 1.95
CA TRP A 161 10.89 -7.25 1.18
C TRP A 161 11.83 -6.92 0.01
N CYS A 162 13.15 -7.08 0.19
CA CYS A 162 14.11 -6.95 -0.91
C CYS A 162 13.85 -7.96 -2.02
N VAL A 163 13.72 -9.25 -1.68
CA VAL A 163 13.45 -10.31 -2.67
C VAL A 163 12.10 -10.10 -3.34
N PHE A 164 11.06 -9.76 -2.58
CA PHE A 164 9.72 -9.51 -3.09
C PHE A 164 9.71 -8.35 -4.11
N VAL A 165 10.31 -7.21 -3.76
CA VAL A 165 10.41 -6.06 -4.67
C VAL A 165 11.20 -6.40 -5.93
N LEU A 166 12.34 -7.08 -5.80
CA LEU A 166 13.13 -7.53 -6.95
C LEU A 166 12.33 -8.47 -7.86
N ALA A 167 11.58 -9.41 -7.29
CA ALA A 167 10.75 -10.34 -8.04
C ALA A 167 9.64 -9.61 -8.83
N VAL A 168 8.97 -8.64 -8.21
CA VAL A 168 7.94 -7.82 -8.87
C VAL A 168 8.54 -6.99 -10.00
N ILE A 169 9.67 -6.31 -9.75
CA ILE A 169 10.37 -5.51 -10.78
C ILE A 169 10.81 -6.40 -11.95
N TYR A 170 11.39 -7.56 -11.66
CA TYR A 170 11.80 -8.52 -12.69
C TYR A 170 10.62 -9.00 -13.53
N ALA A 171 9.49 -9.33 -12.89
CA ALA A 171 8.26 -9.71 -13.58
C ALA A 171 7.73 -8.58 -14.48
N ALA A 172 7.73 -7.33 -13.99
CA ALA A 172 7.29 -6.17 -14.75
C ALA A 172 8.17 -5.90 -15.99
N ILE A 173 9.50 -5.94 -15.83
CA ILE A 173 10.45 -5.77 -16.95
C ILE A 173 10.26 -6.88 -17.98
N ARG A 174 10.07 -8.13 -17.53
CA ARG A 174 9.84 -9.26 -18.43
C ARG A 174 8.54 -9.13 -19.19
N LEU A 175 7.47 -8.67 -18.53
CA LEU A 175 6.18 -8.42 -19.17
C LEU A 175 6.29 -7.30 -20.22
N TYR A 176 6.92 -6.19 -19.87
CA TYR A 176 7.19 -5.07 -20.77
C TYR A 176 7.97 -5.51 -22.02
N ASN A 177 9.07 -6.25 -21.83
CA ASN A 177 9.87 -6.77 -22.95
C ASN A 177 9.07 -7.74 -23.83
N SER A 178 8.23 -8.58 -23.23
CA SER A 178 7.36 -9.50 -23.97
C SER A 178 6.36 -8.74 -24.85
N ILE A 179 5.77 -7.67 -24.34
CA ILE A 179 4.82 -6.82 -25.09
C ILE A 179 5.54 -6.10 -26.24
N ILE A 180 6.71 -5.52 -26.00
CA ILE A 180 7.48 -4.84 -27.07
C ILE A 180 7.88 -5.83 -28.17
N ASN A 181 8.36 -7.00 -27.81
CA ASN A 181 8.72 -8.03 -28.78
C ASN A 181 7.50 -8.48 -29.62
N SER A 182 6.29 -8.46 -29.05
CA SER A 182 5.06 -8.77 -29.80
C SER A 182 4.59 -7.66 -30.74
N LEU A 183 4.99 -6.41 -30.49
CA LEU A 183 4.65 -5.24 -31.31
C LEU A 183 5.61 -4.99 -32.48
N LEU A 184 6.83 -5.53 -32.40
CA LEU A 184 7.87 -5.43 -33.43
C LEU A 184 7.82 -6.56 -34.48
N ILE A 185 6.78 -7.42 -34.43
CA ILE A 185 6.46 -8.47 -35.41
C ILE A 185 5.29 -7.99 -36.26
#